data_AF-A0A4Q1VQM4-F1
#
_entry.id   AF-A0A4Q1VQM4-F1
#
_cell.length_a   1.000
_cell.length_b   1.000
_cell.length_c   1.000
_cell.angle_alpha   90.00
_cell.angle_beta   90.00
_cell.angle_gamma   90.00
#
_symmetry.space_group_name_H-M   'P 1'
#
loop_
_entity.id
_entity.type
_entity.pdbx_description
1 polymer ?
#
loop_
_entity_poly.entity_id
_entity_poly.type
_entity_poly.pdbx_seq_one_letter_code
_entity_poly.pdbx_strand_id
1 'polypeptide(L)'
;MAEWKVERAKQHISDVEAITRWMIDPANYVVRSELDTQTRQYQLHIGPAGGGLPRALPLAIGDAVHNLRSGLDYLWSALERKANPDANDRRSTFPSHEEKENLVDLVSKRIAIKKAFPQAEAFIIDVIKPYKTGNFKLWVLGKLNNVDKHRLLLATYSIARFGKFVATSEDGGVIDLSYSSIQTPGPIFKLGFVTPFKLNDDAEIAAEIVFAESDLPPGQLVVQTLVNFAEAVSETIQAFRETFLPAPAE
;
A
#
# COMPACT_ATOMS: atom_id res chain seq x y z
N MET A 1 1.39 -19.86 12.97
CA MET A 1 0.18 -19.22 12.40
C MET A 1 0.44 -17.81 11.89
N ALA A 2 1.01 -16.90 12.68
CA ALA A 2 1.33 -15.53 12.20
C ALA A 2 2.28 -15.52 10.98
N GLU A 3 3.32 -16.36 10.97
CA GLU A 3 4.23 -16.47 9.81
C GLU A 3 3.54 -17.00 8.56
N TRP A 4 2.66 -17.98 8.69
CA TRP A 4 1.91 -18.51 7.54
C TRP A 4 1.01 -17.45 6.91
N LYS A 5 0.51 -16.50 7.71
CA LYS A 5 -0.20 -15.33 7.20
C LYS A 5 0.73 -14.38 6.44
N VAL A 6 1.96 -14.18 6.90
CA VAL A 6 2.97 -13.40 6.16
C VAL A 6 3.35 -14.10 4.85
N GLU A 7 3.61 -15.41 4.86
CA GLU A 7 3.91 -16.16 3.65
C GLU A 7 2.76 -16.13 2.64
N ARG A 8 1.51 -16.22 3.12
CA ARG A 8 0.33 -16.04 2.28
C ARG A 8 0.26 -14.63 1.69
N ALA A 9 0.54 -13.60 2.49
CA ALA A 9 0.60 -12.24 1.99
C ALA A 9 1.68 -12.06 0.91
N LYS A 10 2.87 -12.66 1.08
CA LYS A 10 3.95 -12.63 0.07
C LYS A 10 3.53 -13.24 -1.27
N GLN A 11 2.71 -14.29 -1.26
CA GLN A 11 2.12 -14.84 -2.50
C GLN A 11 1.26 -13.79 -3.21
N HIS A 12 0.35 -13.14 -2.47
CA HIS A 12 -0.48 -12.07 -3.02
C HIS A 12 0.35 -10.85 -3.48
N ILE A 13 1.44 -10.52 -2.79
CA ILE A 13 2.39 -9.48 -3.22
C ILE A 13 3.04 -9.85 -4.56
N SER A 14 3.43 -11.12 -4.74
CA SER A 14 3.95 -11.61 -6.03
C SER A 14 2.90 -11.52 -7.14
N ASP A 15 1.62 -11.78 -6.83
CA ASP A 15 0.53 -11.61 -7.80
C ASP A 15 0.37 -10.13 -8.18
N VAL A 16 0.37 -9.22 -7.20
CA VAL A 16 0.35 -7.77 -7.43
C VAL A 16 1.54 -7.36 -8.29
N GLU A 17 2.74 -7.85 -7.99
CA GLU A 17 3.94 -7.53 -8.74
C GLU A 17 3.83 -8.01 -10.20
N ALA A 18 3.36 -9.23 -10.43
CA ALA A 18 3.14 -9.75 -11.78
C ALA A 18 2.11 -8.90 -12.56
N ILE A 19 1.00 -8.50 -11.92
CA ILE A 19 -0.03 -7.66 -12.53
C ILE A 19 0.53 -6.26 -12.85
N THR A 20 1.24 -5.63 -11.90
CA THR A 20 1.82 -4.30 -12.11
C THR A 20 2.87 -4.31 -13.21
N ARG A 21 3.74 -5.33 -13.28
CA ARG A 21 4.70 -5.47 -14.39
C ARG A 21 4.00 -5.62 -15.73
N TRP A 22 2.94 -6.43 -15.81
CA TRP A 22 2.14 -6.55 -17.03
C TRP A 22 1.54 -5.22 -17.45
N MET A 23 1.02 -4.43 -16.50
CA MET A 23 0.37 -3.15 -16.76
C MET A 23 1.32 -2.06 -17.30
N ILE A 24 2.57 -2.03 -16.82
CA ILE A 24 3.56 -1.01 -17.20
C ILE A 24 4.44 -1.46 -18.38
N ASP A 25 4.18 -2.64 -18.95
CA ASP A 25 4.83 -3.11 -20.16
C ASP A 25 4.28 -2.32 -21.38
N PRO A 26 5.15 -1.71 -22.22
CA PRO A 26 4.75 -0.98 -23.43
C PRO A 26 3.83 -1.74 -24.39
N ALA A 27 3.85 -3.08 -24.37
CA ALA A 27 2.94 -3.89 -25.18
C ALA A 27 1.48 -3.90 -24.66
N ASN A 28 1.25 -3.54 -23.39
CA ASN A 28 -0.03 -3.69 -22.71
C ASN A 28 -0.70 -2.37 -22.33
N TYR A 29 0.05 -1.25 -22.28
CA TYR A 29 -0.53 0.09 -22.14
C TYR A 29 -0.57 0.83 -23.47
N VAL A 30 -1.48 1.77 -23.57
CA VAL A 30 -1.66 2.62 -24.74
C VAL A 30 -1.50 4.07 -24.31
N VAL A 31 -0.77 4.80 -25.13
CA VAL A 31 -0.62 6.26 -25.05
C VAL A 31 -1.52 6.87 -26.12
N ARG A 32 -2.55 7.62 -25.71
CA ARG A 32 -3.50 8.27 -26.63
C ARG A 32 -3.63 9.75 -26.33
N SER A 33 -3.69 10.55 -27.39
CA SER A 33 -4.13 11.94 -27.31
C SER A 33 -5.66 11.97 -27.37
N GLU A 34 -6.29 12.60 -26.39
CA GLU A 34 -7.75 12.71 -26.28
C GLU A 34 -8.15 14.16 -25.98
N LEU A 35 -9.29 14.61 -26.51
CA LEU A 35 -9.85 15.92 -26.21
C LEU A 35 -10.69 15.85 -24.92
N ASP A 36 -10.31 16.60 -23.90
CA ASP A 36 -11.14 16.84 -22.73
C ASP A 36 -12.33 17.73 -23.15
N THR A 37 -13.53 17.16 -23.13
CA THR A 37 -14.76 17.85 -23.59
C THR A 37 -15.17 19.01 -22.70
N GLN A 38 -14.73 19.05 -21.44
CA GLN A 38 -15.04 20.13 -20.50
C GLN A 38 -14.09 21.30 -20.69
N THR A 39 -12.79 21.02 -20.76
CA THR A 39 -11.77 22.08 -20.84
C THR A 39 -11.44 22.48 -22.28
N ARG A 40 -11.87 21.70 -23.28
CA ARG A 40 -11.52 21.84 -24.70
C ARG A 40 -10.00 21.77 -24.97
N GLN A 41 -9.26 21.12 -24.07
CA GLN A 41 -7.83 20.91 -24.19
C GLN A 41 -7.51 19.45 -24.49
N TYR A 42 -6.46 19.22 -25.27
CA TYR A 42 -5.91 17.90 -25.51
C TYR A 42 -5.07 17.45 -24.32
N GLN A 43 -5.28 16.20 -23.92
CA GLN A 43 -4.59 15.52 -22.83
C GLN A 43 -4.04 14.18 -23.31
N LEU A 44 -2.99 13.73 -22.64
CA LEU A 44 -2.41 12.42 -22.85
C LEU A 44 -3.04 11.45 -21.86
N HIS A 45 -3.61 10.36 -22.37
CA HIS A 45 -4.09 9.25 -21.57
C HIS A 45 -3.11 8.07 -21.69
N ILE A 46 -2.66 7.57 -20.54
CA ILE A 46 -1.76 6.43 -20.40
C ILE A 46 -2.46 5.39 -19.54
N GLY A 47 -2.89 4.31 -20.16
CA GLY A 47 -3.63 3.28 -19.46
C GLY A 47 -3.67 1.96 -20.23
N PRO A 48 -4.25 0.91 -19.64
CA PRO A 48 -4.26 -0.40 -20.25
C PRO A 48 -5.13 -0.37 -21.51
N ALA A 49 -4.69 -1.09 -22.55
CA ALA A 49 -5.39 -1.14 -23.84
C ALA A 49 -6.88 -1.53 -23.72
N GLY A 50 -7.23 -2.33 -22.71
CA GLY A 50 -8.59 -2.79 -22.40
C GLY A 50 -9.47 -1.82 -21.59
N GLY A 51 -9.00 -0.60 -21.27
CA GLY A 51 -9.85 0.48 -20.74
C GLY A 51 -10.07 0.51 -19.23
N GLY A 52 -9.37 -0.32 -18.44
CA GLY A 52 -9.44 -0.25 -16.97
C GLY A 52 -8.42 -1.11 -16.25
N LEU A 53 -8.22 -0.84 -14.95
CA LEU A 53 -7.34 -1.64 -14.11
C LEU A 53 -7.84 -3.09 -14.01
N PRO A 54 -6.96 -4.10 -14.10
CA PRO A 54 -7.35 -5.49 -13.88
C PRO A 54 -8.03 -5.66 -12.52
N ARG A 55 -9.23 -6.25 -12.48
CA ARG A 55 -9.98 -6.49 -11.23
C ARG A 55 -9.18 -7.30 -10.21
N ALA A 56 -8.26 -8.14 -10.67
CA ALA A 56 -7.37 -8.93 -9.83
C ALA A 56 -6.42 -8.06 -8.98
N LEU A 57 -6.08 -6.84 -9.44
CA LEU A 57 -5.15 -5.96 -8.73
C LEU A 57 -5.67 -5.51 -7.36
N PRO A 58 -6.82 -4.81 -7.24
CA PRO A 58 -7.33 -4.38 -5.94
C PRO A 58 -7.64 -5.56 -5.01
N LEU A 59 -8.06 -6.71 -5.55
CA LEU A 59 -8.30 -7.92 -4.77
C LEU A 59 -7.01 -8.49 -4.17
N ALA A 60 -5.94 -8.62 -4.96
CA ALA A 60 -4.66 -9.12 -4.48
C ALA A 60 -4.00 -8.16 -3.48
N ILE A 61 -4.16 -6.84 -3.66
CA ILE A 61 -3.73 -5.83 -2.68
C ILE A 61 -4.48 -6.03 -1.34
N GLY A 62 -5.82 -6.11 -1.39
CA GLY A 62 -6.66 -6.34 -0.22
C GLY A 62 -6.29 -7.61 0.52
N ASP A 63 -6.13 -8.72 -0.20
CA ASP A 63 -5.71 -10.01 0.35
C ASP A 63 -4.33 -9.95 1.02
N ALA A 64 -3.36 -9.26 0.42
CA ALA A 64 -2.04 -9.06 1.02
C ALA A 64 -2.14 -8.28 2.35
N VAL A 65 -2.80 -7.11 2.32
CA VAL A 65 -3.02 -6.25 3.49
C VAL A 65 -3.77 -7.01 4.60
N HIS A 66 -4.83 -7.72 4.25
CA HIS A 66 -5.64 -8.48 5.19
C HIS A 66 -4.86 -9.60 5.86
N ASN A 67 -4.07 -10.37 5.10
CA ASN A 67 -3.26 -11.44 5.65
C ASN A 67 -2.17 -10.90 6.59
N LEU A 68 -1.47 -9.82 6.21
CA LEU A 68 -0.49 -9.17 7.08
C LEU A 68 -1.12 -8.69 8.39
N ARG A 69 -2.26 -8.00 8.31
CA ARG A 69 -2.98 -7.53 9.49
C ARG A 69 -3.45 -8.67 10.40
N SER A 70 -3.96 -9.73 9.79
CA SER A 70 -4.37 -10.95 10.51
C SER A 70 -3.20 -11.63 11.20
N GLY A 71 -2.00 -11.60 10.61
CA GLY A 71 -0.78 -12.12 11.23
C GLY A 71 -0.51 -11.47 12.59
N LEU A 72 -0.65 -10.14 12.68
CA LEU A 72 -0.56 -9.41 13.94
C LEU A 72 -1.68 -9.81 14.92
N ASP A 73 -2.92 -9.97 14.45
CA ASP A 73 -4.04 -10.40 15.30
C ASP A 73 -3.79 -11.79 15.90
N TYR A 74 -3.17 -12.71 15.16
CA TYR A 74 -2.79 -14.03 15.68
C TYR A 74 -1.76 -13.94 16.82
N LEU A 75 -0.79 -13.02 16.75
CA LEU A 75 0.16 -12.79 17.83
C LEU A 75 -0.55 -12.32 19.09
N TRP A 76 -1.40 -11.30 18.95
CA TRP A 76 -2.14 -10.73 20.07
C TRP A 76 -3.11 -11.72 20.69
N SER A 77 -3.84 -12.45 19.85
CA SER A 77 -4.77 -13.50 20.28
C SER A 77 -4.06 -14.62 21.04
N ALA A 78 -2.80 -14.94 20.67
CA ALA A 78 -2.02 -15.95 21.38
C ALA A 78 -1.64 -15.48 22.79
N LEU A 79 -1.26 -14.19 22.95
CA LEU A 79 -1.04 -13.60 24.28
C LEU A 79 -2.33 -13.58 25.11
N GLU A 80 -3.45 -13.17 24.53
CA GLU A 80 -4.75 -13.14 25.23
C GLU A 80 -5.16 -14.53 25.71
N ARG A 81 -5.06 -15.57 24.86
CA ARG A 81 -5.38 -16.96 25.25
C ARG A 81 -4.45 -17.50 26.34
N LYS A 82 -3.16 -17.15 26.31
CA LYS A 82 -2.21 -17.58 27.35
C LYS A 82 -2.45 -16.86 28.68
N ALA A 83 -2.86 -15.59 28.62
CA ALA A 83 -3.19 -14.79 29.80
C ALA A 83 -4.54 -15.14 30.42
N ASN A 84 -5.51 -15.59 29.61
CA ASN A 84 -6.83 -15.99 30.07
C ASN A 84 -7.38 -17.18 29.27
N PRO A 85 -7.00 -18.42 29.62
CA PRO A 85 -7.38 -19.63 28.89
C PRO A 85 -8.91 -19.86 28.84
N ASP A 86 -9.64 -19.39 29.85
CA ASP A 86 -11.09 -19.57 29.97
C ASP A 86 -11.89 -18.47 29.26
N ALA A 87 -11.21 -17.42 28.76
CA ALA A 87 -11.87 -16.39 27.97
C ALA A 87 -12.25 -16.92 26.59
N ASN A 88 -13.55 -17.10 26.37
CA ASN A 88 -14.14 -17.33 25.06
C ASN A 88 -14.23 -16.02 24.25
N ASP A 89 -13.19 -15.17 24.34
CA ASP A 89 -13.22 -13.83 23.76
C ASP A 89 -13.01 -13.89 22.25
N ARG A 90 -14.04 -13.45 21.52
CA ARG A 90 -14.17 -13.57 20.07
C ARG A 90 -13.59 -12.38 19.31
N ARG A 91 -12.99 -11.39 19.98
CA ARG A 91 -12.59 -10.11 19.37
C ARG A 91 -11.21 -9.64 19.78
N SER A 92 -10.25 -10.56 19.72
CA SER A 92 -8.84 -10.20 19.83
C SER A 92 -8.39 -9.43 18.59
N THR A 93 -7.83 -8.24 18.78
CA THR A 93 -7.31 -7.42 17.69
C THR A 93 -6.05 -6.75 18.17
N PHE A 94 -4.98 -6.85 17.37
CA PHE A 94 -3.69 -6.25 17.67
C PHE A 94 -3.86 -4.75 17.94
N PRO A 95 -3.31 -4.22 19.03
CA PRO A 95 -3.50 -2.83 19.40
C PRO A 95 -2.79 -1.92 18.41
N SER A 96 -3.52 -0.96 17.85
CA SER A 96 -2.99 0.13 17.03
C SER A 96 -3.95 1.30 17.13
N HIS A 97 -3.42 2.52 17.12
CA HIS A 97 -4.21 3.73 17.17
C HIS A 97 -3.48 4.87 16.46
N GLU A 98 -4.18 5.92 16.05
CA GLU A 98 -3.54 7.10 15.44
C GLU A 98 -2.59 7.82 16.39
N GLU A 99 -3.07 8.08 17.60
CA GLU A 99 -2.35 8.76 18.68
C GLU A 99 -1.76 7.77 19.70
N LYS A 100 -0.59 8.11 20.27
CA LYS A 100 0.12 7.27 21.25
C LYS A 100 -0.70 7.11 22.54
N GLU A 101 -1.31 8.18 23.01
CA GLU A 101 -2.05 8.25 24.28
C GLU A 101 -3.24 7.28 24.26
N ASN A 102 -4.00 7.31 23.18
CA ASN A 102 -5.12 6.40 22.96
C ASN A 102 -4.68 4.93 22.77
N LEU A 103 -3.47 4.69 22.25
CA LEU A 103 -2.89 3.34 22.23
C LEU A 103 -2.56 2.84 23.64
N VAL A 104 -1.98 3.69 24.50
CA VAL A 104 -1.70 3.36 25.91
C VAL A 104 -2.99 2.95 26.61
N ASP A 105 -4.08 3.70 26.42
CA ASP A 105 -5.39 3.40 26.98
C ASP A 105 -5.95 2.06 26.49
N LEU A 106 -5.81 1.75 25.19
CA LEU A 106 -6.27 0.49 24.60
C LEU A 106 -5.56 -0.72 25.22
N VAL A 107 -4.24 -0.63 25.38
CA VAL A 107 -3.42 -1.73 25.92
C VAL A 107 -3.62 -1.86 27.43
N SER A 108 -3.69 -0.75 28.17
CA SER A 108 -3.89 -0.73 29.62
C SER A 108 -5.19 -1.38 30.06
N LYS A 109 -6.24 -1.31 29.23
CA LYS A 109 -7.55 -1.95 29.48
C LYS A 109 -7.49 -3.49 29.39
N ARG A 110 -6.41 -4.08 28.89
CA ARG A 110 -6.23 -5.54 28.79
C ARG A 110 -5.64 -6.11 30.07
N ILE A 111 -6.44 -6.09 31.14
CA ILE A 111 -6.04 -6.46 32.51
C ILE A 111 -5.43 -7.86 32.58
N ALA A 112 -6.00 -8.84 31.87
CA ALA A 112 -5.46 -10.20 31.85
C ALA A 112 -4.05 -10.26 31.27
N ILE A 113 -3.80 -9.63 30.11
CA ILE A 113 -2.47 -9.54 29.51
C ILE A 113 -1.52 -8.81 30.46
N LYS A 114 -1.92 -7.67 31.04
CA LYS A 114 -1.07 -6.90 31.95
C LYS A 114 -0.63 -7.70 33.17
N LYS A 115 -1.51 -8.55 33.72
CA LYS A 115 -1.19 -9.45 34.85
C LYS A 115 -0.25 -10.58 34.45
N ALA A 116 -0.50 -11.23 33.31
CA ALA A 116 0.29 -12.38 32.85
C ALA A 116 1.63 -11.98 32.21
N PHE A 117 1.68 -10.80 31.60
CA PHE A 117 2.82 -10.25 30.86
C PHE A 117 2.99 -8.76 31.20
N PRO A 118 3.58 -8.42 32.36
CA PRO A 118 3.75 -7.03 32.79
C PRO A 118 4.52 -6.16 31.78
N GLN A 119 5.40 -6.77 30.98
CA GLN A 119 6.18 -6.10 29.94
C GLN A 119 5.37 -5.78 28.67
N ALA A 120 4.17 -6.33 28.49
CA ALA A 120 3.42 -6.21 27.23
C ALA A 120 3.05 -4.76 26.88
N GLU A 121 2.74 -3.94 27.88
CA GLU A 121 2.41 -2.53 27.68
C GLU A 121 3.61 -1.77 27.14
N ALA A 122 4.74 -1.79 27.84
CA ALA A 122 5.98 -1.15 27.38
C ALA A 122 6.45 -1.72 26.03
N PHE A 123 6.32 -3.03 25.81
CA PHE A 123 6.66 -3.65 24.53
C PHE A 123 5.83 -3.09 23.37
N ILE A 124 4.50 -3.00 23.50
CA ILE A 124 3.66 -2.44 22.43
C ILE A 124 3.93 -0.94 22.24
N ILE A 125 4.04 -0.19 23.33
CA ILE A 125 4.11 1.28 23.28
C ILE A 125 5.49 1.80 22.91
N ASP A 126 6.56 1.15 23.35
CA ASP A 126 7.93 1.64 23.23
C ASP A 126 8.81 0.81 22.31
N VAL A 127 8.43 -0.43 21.95
CA VAL A 127 9.15 -1.26 20.97
C VAL A 127 8.41 -1.28 19.63
N ILE A 128 7.17 -1.76 19.60
CA ILE A 128 6.41 -1.92 18.35
C ILE A 128 5.90 -0.57 17.81
N LYS A 129 5.43 0.30 18.70
CA LYS A 129 4.94 1.66 18.38
C LYS A 129 3.89 1.73 17.25
N PRO A 130 2.80 0.93 17.23
CA PRO A 130 1.85 0.87 16.12
C PRO A 130 0.89 2.08 16.07
N TYR A 131 1.46 3.28 15.98
CA TYR A 131 0.78 4.57 15.90
C TYR A 131 1.44 5.50 14.87
N LYS A 132 0.73 6.56 14.45
CA LYS A 132 1.07 7.36 13.26
C LYS A 132 2.46 7.98 13.30
N THR A 133 2.86 8.54 14.45
CA THR A 133 4.18 9.14 14.67
C THR A 133 5.25 8.15 15.14
N GLY A 134 4.91 6.87 15.22
CA GLY A 134 5.80 5.77 15.59
C GLY A 134 6.10 4.88 14.39
N ASN A 135 5.72 3.62 14.48
CA ASN A 135 5.76 2.69 13.37
C ASN A 135 4.58 2.97 12.42
N PHE A 136 4.81 3.95 11.54
CA PHE A 136 3.87 4.39 10.51
C PHE A 136 3.37 3.21 9.65
N LYS A 137 4.25 2.26 9.30
CA LYS A 137 3.93 1.09 8.47
C LYS A 137 2.84 0.22 9.09
N LEU A 138 2.94 -0.08 10.39
CA LEU A 138 1.94 -0.90 11.09
C LEU A 138 0.62 -0.15 11.30
N TRP A 139 0.70 1.15 11.60
CA TRP A 139 -0.50 2.00 11.73
C TRP A 139 -1.28 2.07 10.42
N VAL A 140 -0.61 2.38 9.31
CA VAL A 140 -1.27 2.52 8.01
C VAL A 140 -1.78 1.17 7.49
N LEU A 141 -1.08 0.06 7.76
CA LEU A 141 -1.58 -1.29 7.49
C LEU A 141 -2.94 -1.54 8.14
N GLY A 142 -3.09 -1.15 9.42
CA GLY A 142 -4.36 -1.23 10.15
C GLY A 142 -5.48 -0.41 9.50
N LYS A 143 -5.15 0.82 9.07
CA LYS A 143 -6.10 1.70 8.36
C LYS A 143 -6.50 1.10 7.00
N LEU A 144 -5.55 0.67 6.18
CA LEU A 144 -5.82 0.07 4.87
C LEU A 144 -6.65 -1.20 4.97
N ASN A 145 -6.39 -2.06 5.96
CA ASN A 145 -7.23 -3.24 6.20
C ASN A 145 -8.68 -2.86 6.59
N ASN A 146 -8.86 -1.75 7.31
CA ASN A 146 -10.21 -1.28 7.64
C ASN A 146 -10.91 -0.67 6.42
N VAL A 147 -10.17 0.05 5.58
CA VAL A 147 -10.68 0.53 4.29
C VAL A 147 -11.13 -0.65 3.43
N ASP A 148 -10.26 -1.64 3.23
CA ASP A 148 -10.50 -2.82 2.38
C ASP A 148 -11.77 -3.60 2.77
N LYS A 149 -12.04 -3.73 4.07
CA LYS A 149 -13.25 -4.36 4.59
C LYS A 149 -14.56 -3.67 4.18
N HIS A 150 -14.51 -2.36 3.95
CA HIS A 150 -15.68 -1.55 3.63
C HIS A 150 -15.72 -1.13 2.16
N ARG A 151 -14.57 -1.04 1.49
CA ARG A 151 -14.41 -0.69 0.08
C ARG A 151 -13.10 -1.23 -0.46
N LEU A 152 -13.06 -1.58 -1.75
CA LEU A 152 -11.83 -2.02 -2.42
C LEU A 152 -10.72 -0.96 -2.30
N LEU A 153 -9.50 -1.42 -2.00
CA LEU A 153 -8.30 -0.59 -2.08
C LEU A 153 -8.00 -0.26 -3.54
N LEU A 154 -8.04 1.01 -3.88
CA LEU A 154 -7.81 1.45 -5.25
C LEU A 154 -6.33 1.75 -5.48
N ALA A 155 -5.82 1.23 -6.59
CA ALA A 155 -4.55 1.63 -7.17
C ALA A 155 -4.81 2.47 -8.42
N THR A 156 -3.82 3.22 -8.87
CA THR A 156 -3.91 3.96 -10.13
C THR A 156 -2.54 4.08 -10.79
N TYR A 157 -2.53 4.47 -12.06
CA TYR A 157 -1.29 4.84 -12.74
C TYR A 157 -0.81 6.19 -12.21
N SER A 158 0.50 6.32 -12.07
CA SER A 158 1.18 7.60 -12.00
C SER A 158 2.24 7.62 -13.10
N ILE A 159 2.25 8.68 -13.90
CA ILE A 159 3.33 8.88 -14.86
C ILE A 159 4.50 9.38 -14.06
N ALA A 160 5.61 8.66 -14.09
CA ALA A 160 6.75 8.90 -13.23
C ALA A 160 7.89 9.60 -13.96
N ARG A 161 8.16 9.19 -15.21
CA ARG A 161 9.31 9.69 -15.97
C ARG A 161 9.03 9.75 -17.46
N PHE A 162 9.67 10.73 -18.09
CA PHE A 162 9.79 10.86 -19.53
C PHE A 162 11.24 10.60 -19.93
N GLY A 163 11.46 9.76 -20.93
CA GLY A 163 12.74 9.64 -21.63
C GLY A 163 12.85 10.75 -22.65
N LYS A 164 13.05 10.45 -23.93
CA LYS A 164 12.78 11.45 -24.97
C LYS A 164 11.28 11.71 -25.05
N PHE A 165 10.85 12.96 -24.96
CA PHE A 165 9.44 13.31 -25.05
C PHE A 165 9.25 14.74 -25.55
N VAL A 166 8.79 14.85 -26.79
CA VAL A 166 8.45 16.12 -27.44
C VAL A 166 7.04 16.01 -28.00
N ALA A 167 6.15 16.87 -27.53
CA ALA A 167 4.80 17.01 -28.06
C ALA A 167 4.71 18.28 -28.92
N THR A 168 4.27 18.14 -30.17
CA THR A 168 4.10 19.24 -31.12
C THR A 168 2.65 19.36 -31.55
N SER A 169 2.02 20.51 -31.32
CA SER A 169 0.65 20.80 -31.76
C SER A 169 0.58 21.26 -33.21
N GLU A 170 -0.60 21.14 -33.84
CA GLU A 170 -0.82 21.53 -35.24
C GLU A 170 -0.60 23.02 -35.52
N ASP A 171 -0.77 23.87 -34.51
CA ASP A 171 -0.49 25.32 -34.59
C ASP A 171 0.99 25.67 -34.34
N GLY A 172 1.87 24.67 -34.20
CA GLY A 172 3.31 24.84 -34.03
C GLY A 172 3.76 25.03 -32.58
N GLY A 173 2.87 24.91 -31.60
CA GLY A 173 3.25 24.84 -30.18
C GLY A 173 4.08 23.60 -29.88
N VAL A 174 5.09 23.75 -29.01
CA VAL A 174 6.00 22.67 -28.64
C VAL A 174 6.11 22.59 -27.11
N ILE A 175 5.96 21.38 -26.58
CA ILE A 175 6.26 21.03 -25.20
C ILE A 175 7.34 19.94 -25.21
N ASP A 176 8.49 20.26 -24.65
CA ASP A 176 9.60 19.32 -24.45
C ASP A 176 9.70 18.99 -22.96
N LEU A 177 9.48 17.72 -22.62
CA LEU A 177 9.60 17.19 -21.27
C LEU A 177 10.68 16.11 -21.19
N SER A 178 11.60 16.10 -22.15
CA SER A 178 12.61 15.06 -22.25
C SER A 178 13.43 14.98 -20.97
N TYR A 179 13.61 13.76 -20.45
CA TYR A 179 14.38 13.44 -19.25
C TYR A 179 13.84 14.07 -17.96
N SER A 180 12.56 14.44 -17.95
CA SER A 180 11.89 14.97 -16.76
C SER A 180 11.17 13.88 -15.96
N SER A 181 10.96 14.15 -14.68
CA SER A 181 10.10 13.35 -13.80
C SER A 181 8.91 14.17 -13.36
N ILE A 182 7.72 13.60 -13.47
CA ILE A 182 6.47 14.20 -13.02
C ILE A 182 5.78 13.18 -12.13
N GLN A 183 4.85 13.61 -11.29
CA GLN A 183 3.99 12.73 -10.53
C GLN A 183 2.54 13.12 -10.81
N THR A 184 1.82 12.29 -11.56
CA THR A 184 0.42 12.56 -11.89
C THR A 184 -0.52 11.83 -10.94
N PRO A 185 -1.65 12.45 -10.54
CA PRO A 185 -2.70 11.80 -9.76
C PRO A 185 -3.61 10.96 -10.68
N GLY A 186 -3.03 10.04 -11.45
CA GLY A 186 -3.78 9.17 -12.36
C GLY A 186 -3.19 9.03 -13.76
N PRO A 187 -3.91 8.33 -14.65
CA PRO A 187 -3.47 7.99 -16.00
C PRO A 187 -3.49 9.17 -16.99
N ILE A 188 -3.95 10.34 -16.56
CA ILE A 188 -4.14 11.51 -17.42
C ILE A 188 -3.06 12.54 -17.15
N PHE A 189 -2.43 13.02 -18.22
CA PHE A 189 -1.50 14.14 -18.21
C PHE A 189 -1.98 15.25 -19.13
N LYS A 190 -2.27 16.41 -18.55
CA LYS A 190 -2.76 17.57 -19.31
C LYS A 190 -1.59 18.37 -19.84
N LEU A 191 -1.46 18.42 -21.17
CA LEU A 191 -0.42 19.18 -21.87
C LEU A 191 -0.86 20.62 -22.17
N GLY A 192 -2.16 20.90 -22.15
CA GLY A 192 -2.69 22.25 -22.31
C GLY A 192 -2.81 22.73 -23.76
N PHE A 193 -2.57 21.86 -24.75
CA PHE A 193 -2.84 22.18 -26.16
C PHE A 193 -4.33 22.32 -26.44
N VAL A 194 -4.72 23.26 -27.29
CA VAL A 194 -6.11 23.44 -27.76
C VAL A 194 -6.35 22.87 -29.16
N THR A 195 -5.27 22.53 -29.86
CA THR A 195 -5.26 21.83 -31.15
C THR A 195 -4.67 20.42 -30.97
N PRO A 196 -4.97 19.47 -31.88
CA PRO A 196 -4.34 18.15 -31.85
C PRO A 196 -2.82 18.25 -31.79
N PHE A 197 -2.18 17.30 -31.11
CA PHE A 197 -0.73 17.23 -31.03
C PHE A 197 -0.24 15.82 -31.36
N LYS A 198 1.01 15.74 -31.80
CA LYS A 198 1.74 14.49 -32.03
C LYS A 198 2.95 14.42 -31.11
N LEU A 199 3.27 13.21 -30.68
CA LEU A 199 4.54 12.92 -30.00
C LEU A 199 5.62 12.63 -31.05
N ASN A 200 6.89 12.81 -30.67
CA ASN A 200 8.02 12.29 -31.43
C ASN A 200 7.95 10.75 -31.55
N ASP A 201 8.50 10.20 -32.63
CA ASP A 201 8.42 8.76 -32.94
C ASP A 201 9.10 7.86 -31.89
N ASP A 202 10.14 8.38 -31.24
CA ASP A 202 10.89 7.73 -30.16
C ASP A 202 10.48 8.25 -28.77
N ALA A 203 9.21 8.63 -28.60
CA ALA A 203 8.69 9.06 -27.31
C ALA A 203 8.74 7.93 -26.26
N GLU A 204 9.36 8.19 -25.12
CA GLU A 204 9.54 7.26 -24.03
C GLU A 204 8.82 7.75 -22.77
N ILE A 205 7.95 6.91 -22.21
CA ILE A 205 7.18 7.22 -21.01
C ILE A 205 7.22 6.03 -20.08
N ALA A 206 7.56 6.26 -18.81
CA ALA A 206 7.50 5.26 -17.76
C ALA A 206 6.33 5.57 -16.81
N ALA A 207 5.43 4.59 -16.68
CA ALA A 207 4.34 4.64 -15.73
C ALA A 207 4.62 3.71 -14.54
N GLU A 208 4.08 4.08 -13.40
CA GLU A 208 4.16 3.33 -12.15
C GLU A 208 2.76 3.11 -11.59
N ILE A 209 2.60 2.08 -10.76
CA ILE A 209 1.32 1.80 -10.08
C ILE A 209 1.44 2.21 -8.62
N VAL A 210 0.60 3.16 -8.23
CA VAL A 210 0.61 3.79 -6.90
C VAL A 210 -0.73 3.59 -6.21
N PHE A 211 -0.74 3.66 -4.87
CA PHE A 211 -1.99 3.70 -4.12
C PHE A 211 -2.75 5.00 -4.43
N ALA A 212 -4.08 4.88 -4.62
CA ALA A 212 -4.97 6.03 -4.76
C ALA A 212 -5.56 6.49 -3.41
N GLU A 213 -5.08 5.91 -2.30
CA GLU A 213 -5.58 6.17 -0.94
C GLU A 213 -4.93 7.41 -0.34
N SER A 214 -5.74 8.35 0.16
CA SER A 214 -5.29 9.66 0.68
C SER A 214 -4.46 9.60 1.95
N ASP A 215 -4.57 8.50 2.72
CA ASP A 215 -3.85 8.32 3.98
C ASP A 215 -2.40 7.83 3.79
N LEU A 216 -2.04 7.46 2.56
CA LEU A 216 -0.66 7.22 2.17
C LEU A 216 -0.05 8.51 1.62
N PRO A 217 1.27 8.73 1.82
CA PRO A 217 1.97 9.76 1.08
C PRO A 217 1.67 9.61 -0.43
N PRO A 218 1.44 10.70 -1.17
CA PRO A 218 1.16 10.63 -2.60
C PRO A 218 2.28 9.88 -3.35
N GLY A 219 1.90 8.99 -4.28
CA GLY A 219 2.82 8.27 -5.17
C GLY A 219 3.57 7.10 -4.56
N GLN A 220 3.12 6.59 -3.42
CA GLN A 220 3.69 5.35 -2.87
C GLN A 220 3.43 4.19 -3.83
N LEU A 221 4.51 3.60 -4.34
CA LEU A 221 4.48 2.40 -5.18
C LEU A 221 3.78 1.27 -4.44
N VAL A 222 2.80 0.64 -5.08
CA VAL A 222 1.98 -0.40 -4.44
C VAL A 222 2.85 -1.56 -3.96
N VAL A 223 3.68 -2.12 -4.85
CA VAL A 223 4.52 -3.29 -4.55
C VAL A 223 5.48 -2.99 -3.40
N GLN A 224 6.26 -1.90 -3.49
CA GLN A 224 7.24 -1.55 -2.46
C GLN A 224 6.57 -1.31 -1.10
N THR A 225 5.41 -0.67 -1.10
CA THR A 225 4.64 -0.42 0.13
C THR A 225 4.19 -1.73 0.78
N LEU A 226 3.68 -2.69 -0.01
CA LEU A 226 3.27 -4.00 0.52
C LEU A 226 4.47 -4.82 1.04
N VAL A 227 5.62 -4.78 0.34
CA VAL A 227 6.88 -5.39 0.80
C VAL A 227 7.30 -4.78 2.13
N ASN A 228 7.29 -3.45 2.24
CA ASN A 228 7.62 -2.74 3.48
C ASN A 228 6.69 -3.14 4.64
N PHE A 229 5.40 -3.38 4.37
CA PHE A 229 4.48 -3.90 5.39
C PHE A 229 4.80 -5.34 5.79
N ALA A 230 5.13 -6.21 4.84
CA ALA A 230 5.50 -7.58 5.12
C ALA A 230 6.76 -7.67 5.99
N GLU A 231 7.76 -6.81 5.71
CA GLU A 231 8.96 -6.64 6.54
C GLU A 231 8.60 -6.19 7.96
N ALA A 232 7.83 -5.10 8.10
CA ALA A 232 7.45 -4.56 9.42
C ALA A 232 6.66 -5.58 10.27
N VAL A 233 5.79 -6.37 9.64
CA VAL A 233 5.06 -7.46 10.32
C VAL A 233 6.01 -8.60 10.69
N SER A 234 6.97 -8.95 9.83
CA SER A 234 7.97 -10.00 10.12
C SER A 234 8.87 -9.61 11.29
N GLU A 235 9.36 -8.36 11.31
CA GLU A 235 10.12 -7.78 12.42
C GLU A 235 9.30 -7.80 13.72
N THR A 236 8.01 -7.48 13.64
CA THR A 236 7.10 -7.55 14.79
C THR A 236 6.95 -8.98 15.29
N ILE A 237 6.76 -9.97 14.40
CA ILE A 237 6.70 -11.39 14.76
C ILE A 237 7.98 -11.80 15.49
N GLN A 238 9.15 -11.41 14.98
CA GLN A 238 10.43 -11.71 15.61
C GLN A 238 10.55 -11.08 17.01
N ALA A 239 10.25 -9.79 17.15
CA ALA A 239 10.29 -9.09 18.44
C ALA A 239 9.35 -9.74 19.48
N PHE A 240 8.16 -10.21 19.04
CA PHE A 240 7.24 -10.96 19.89
C PHE A 240 7.85 -12.28 20.37
N ARG A 241 8.56 -13.01 19.50
CA ARG A 241 9.21 -14.27 19.88
C ARG A 241 10.28 -14.03 20.94
N GLU A 242 11.16 -13.09 20.69
CA GLU A 242 12.26 -12.74 21.59
C GLU A 242 11.75 -12.27 22.97
N THR A 243 10.58 -11.62 23.00
CA THR A 243 10.02 -11.05 24.25
C THR A 243 9.13 -12.02 25.03
N PHE A 244 8.38 -12.90 24.37
CA PHE A 244 7.32 -13.68 25.01
C PHE A 244 7.44 -15.21 24.86
N LEU A 245 8.35 -15.70 24.01
CA LEU A 245 8.67 -17.12 23.96
C LEU A 245 9.93 -17.38 24.79
N PRO A 246 9.97 -18.49 25.56
CA PRO A 246 11.20 -18.89 26.25
C PRO A 246 12.29 -19.18 25.22
N ALA A 247 13.55 -18.90 25.57
CA ALA A 247 14.69 -19.38 24.82
C ALA A 247 14.60 -20.91 24.66
N PRO A 248 15.11 -21.49 23.55
CA PRO A 248 15.17 -22.95 23.43
C PRO A 248 15.86 -23.51 24.66
N ALA A 249 15.25 -24.53 25.29
CA ALA A 249 15.94 -25.27 26.34
C ALA A 249 17.19 -25.91 25.72
N GLU A 250 18.36 -25.60 26.27
CA GLU A 250 19.62 -26.28 25.96
C GLU A 250 19.56 -27.78 26.32
#